data_AF-A0A7S3NS28-F1
#
_entry.id   AF-A0A7S3NS28-F1
#
_cell.length_a   1.000
_cell.length_b   1.000
_cell.length_c   1.000
_cell.angle_alpha   90.00
_cell.angle_beta   90.00
_cell.angle_gamma   90.00
#
_symmetry.space_group_name_H-M   'P 1'
#
loop_
_entity.id
_entity.type
_entity.pdbx_description
1 polymer ?
#
loop_
_entity_poly.entity_id
_entity_poly.type
_entity_poly.pdbx_seq_one_letter_code
_entity_poly.pdbx_strand_id
1 'polypeptide(L)'
;KELPNESEQFVGIDKEVKEILADGKRMIKPLDFCNQDNIMTRLEEVQKLLNICEKALMDFMDGKRRSFPRFYFVSTTDLLDILSNGNNPSKVMTHMPKIFQA
;
A
#
# COMPACT_ATOMS: atom_id res chain seq x y z
N LYS A 1 12.73 0.53 -2.95
CA LYS A 1 14.05 1.15 -2.61
C LYS A 1 13.91 2.12 -1.45
N GLU A 2 12.88 2.96 -1.42
CA GLU A 2 12.71 3.97 -0.36
C GLU A 2 12.30 3.40 1.02
N LEU A 3 11.56 2.28 1.05
CA LEU A 3 11.09 1.61 2.28
C LEU A 3 11.40 0.10 2.21
N PRO A 4 12.69 -0.32 2.31
CA PRO A 4 13.08 -1.70 2.03
C PRO A 4 12.53 -2.70 3.04
N ASN A 5 12.49 -2.35 4.32
CA ASN A 5 12.02 -3.23 5.39
C ASN A 5 10.49 -3.41 5.34
N GLU A 6 9.75 -2.33 5.13
CA GLU A 6 8.30 -2.34 4.98
C GLU A 6 7.89 -3.04 3.68
N SER A 7 8.69 -2.90 2.61
CA SER A 7 8.45 -3.64 1.36
C SER A 7 8.60 -5.15 1.56
N GLU A 8 9.61 -5.60 2.31
CA GLU A 8 9.81 -7.01 2.60
C GLU A 8 8.68 -7.57 3.49
N GLN A 9 8.28 -6.83 4.52
CA GLN A 9 7.13 -7.19 5.35
C GLN A 9 5.85 -7.28 4.52
N PHE A 10 5.63 -6.33 3.61
CA PHE A 10 4.45 -6.33 2.73
C PHE A 10 4.40 -7.55 1.81
N VAL A 11 5.54 -8.08 1.34
CA VAL A 11 5.57 -9.33 0.55
C VAL A 11 5.05 -10.51 1.38
N GLY A 12 5.40 -10.59 2.66
CA GLY A 12 4.87 -11.60 3.57
C GLY A 12 3.36 -11.47 3.77
N ILE A 13 2.89 -10.24 4.00
CA ILE A 13 1.46 -9.93 4.17
C ILE A 13 0.67 -10.27 2.89
N ASP A 14 1.17 -9.86 1.71
CA ASP A 14 0.54 -10.12 0.42
C ASP A 14 0.41 -11.63 0.14
N LYS A 15 1.44 -12.41 0.51
CA LYS A 15 1.38 -13.87 0.41
C LYS A 15 0.27 -14.45 1.29
N GLU A 16 0.21 -14.05 2.56
CA GLU A 16 -0.82 -14.53 3.51
C GLU A 16 -2.23 -14.16 3.04
N VAL A 17 -2.45 -12.91 2.60
CA VAL A 17 -3.73 -12.45 2.05
C VAL A 17 -4.13 -13.29 0.84
N LYS A 18 -3.21 -13.55 -0.09
CA LYS A 18 -3.49 -14.35 -1.28
C LYS A 18 -3.83 -15.80 -0.94
N GLU A 19 -3.17 -16.38 0.06
CA GLU A 19 -3.48 -17.72 0.54
C GLU A 19 -4.89 -17.78 1.13
N ILE A 20 -5.25 -16.84 2.02
CA ILE A 20 -6.59 -16.72 2.61
C ILE A 20 -7.66 -16.56 1.52
N LEU A 21 -7.43 -15.69 0.54
CA LEU A 21 -8.37 -15.48 -0.57
C LEU A 21 -8.48 -16.70 -1.49
N ALA A 22 -7.39 -17.42 -1.70
CA ALA A 22 -7.39 -18.66 -2.47
C ALA A 22 -8.17 -19.78 -1.74
N ASP A 23 -8.04 -19.87 -0.42
CA ASP A 23 -8.85 -20.76 0.42
C ASP A 23 -10.33 -20.44 0.29
N GLY A 24 -10.70 -19.17 0.45
CA GLY A 24 -12.08 -18.71 0.29
C GLY A 24 -12.65 -19.00 -1.10
N LYS A 25 -11.85 -18.80 -2.17
CA LYS A 25 -12.28 -19.10 -3.55
C LYS A 25 -12.51 -20.59 -3.79
N ARG A 26 -11.77 -21.47 -3.11
CA ARG A 26 -11.93 -22.92 -3.24
C ARG A 26 -13.20 -23.44 -2.57
N MET A 27 -13.73 -22.72 -1.58
CA MET A 27 -14.92 -23.12 -0.85
C MET A 27 -16.19 -22.63 -1.53
N ILE A 28 -17.07 -23.58 -1.89
CA ILE A 28 -18.36 -23.28 -2.53
C ILE A 28 -19.33 -22.60 -1.54
N LYS A 29 -19.22 -22.94 -0.25
CA LYS A 29 -20.06 -22.39 0.82
C LYS A 29 -19.28 -21.39 1.66
N PRO A 30 -19.70 -20.12 1.73
CA PRO A 30 -19.06 -19.10 2.55
C PRO A 30 -19.02 -19.46 4.05
N LEU A 31 -20.03 -20.19 4.53
CA LEU A 31 -20.11 -20.61 5.92
C LEU A 31 -18.98 -21.60 6.30
N ASP A 32 -18.57 -22.46 5.37
CA ASP A 32 -17.50 -23.43 5.60
C ASP A 32 -16.15 -22.71 5.74
N PHE A 33 -15.95 -21.61 4.99
CA PHE A 33 -14.78 -20.74 5.10
C PHE A 33 -14.75 -19.99 6.44
N CYS A 34 -15.88 -19.39 6.83
CA CYS A 34 -15.99 -18.66 8.10
C CYS A 34 -15.80 -19.57 9.33
N ASN A 35 -16.11 -20.86 9.21
CA ASN A 35 -15.94 -21.85 10.27
C ASN A 35 -14.57 -22.54 10.28
N GLN A 36 -13.63 -22.13 9.42
CA GLN A 36 -12.27 -22.66 9.47
C GLN A 36 -11.59 -22.26 10.78
N ASP A 37 -10.85 -23.20 11.36
CA ASP A 37 -10.08 -22.95 12.58
C ASP A 37 -9.09 -21.78 12.35
N ASN A 38 -9.09 -20.83 13.28
CA ASN A 38 -8.19 -19.67 13.30
C ASN A 38 -8.31 -18.69 12.11
N ILE A 39 -9.34 -18.78 11.26
CA ILE A 39 -9.47 -17.83 10.13
C ILE A 39 -9.64 -16.38 10.60
N MET A 40 -10.40 -16.17 11.67
CA MET A 40 -10.60 -14.85 12.26
C MET A 40 -9.28 -14.29 12.78
N THR A 41 -8.52 -15.08 13.54
CA THR A 41 -7.21 -14.68 14.08
C THR A 41 -6.22 -14.35 12.96
N ARG A 42 -6.16 -15.16 11.90
CA ARG A 42 -5.32 -14.87 10.72
C ARG A 42 -5.69 -13.54 10.05
N LEU A 43 -6.99 -13.28 9.87
CA LEU A 43 -7.49 -12.03 9.30
C LEU A 43 -7.15 -10.82 10.18
N GLU A 44 -7.29 -10.94 11.51
CA GLU A 44 -6.94 -9.89 12.47
C GLU A 44 -5.43 -9.59 12.45
N GLU A 45 -4.58 -10.63 12.38
CA GLU A 45 -3.14 -10.48 12.27
C GLU A 45 -2.74 -9.76 10.97
N VAL A 46 -3.29 -10.19 9.85
CA VAL A 46 -3.09 -9.54 8.54
C VAL A 46 -3.53 -8.08 8.58
N GLN A 47 -4.70 -7.80 9.14
CA GLN A 47 -5.21 -6.43 9.27
C GLN A 47 -4.27 -5.55 10.11
N LYS A 48 -3.77 -6.09 11.23
CA LYS A 48 -2.83 -5.37 12.09
C LYS A 48 -1.52 -5.06 11.35
N LEU A 49 -0.97 -6.02 10.62
CA LEU A 49 0.26 -5.84 9.85
C LEU A 49 0.07 -4.84 8.70
N LEU A 50 -1.08 -4.89 8.01
CA LEU A 50 -1.45 -3.91 6.98
C LEU A 50 -1.51 -2.49 7.54
N ASN A 51 -2.14 -2.29 8.70
CA ASN A 51 -2.21 -0.98 9.34
C ASN A 51 -0.83 -0.40 9.68
N ILE A 52 0.13 -1.26 10.08
CA ILE A 52 1.51 -0.83 10.35
C ILE A 52 2.19 -0.37 9.06
N CYS A 53 2.04 -1.14 7.98
CA CYS A 53 2.60 -0.81 6.67
C CYS A 53 1.98 0.47 6.10
N GLU A 54 0.66 0.64 6.22
CA GLU A 54 -0.05 1.84 5.79
C GLU A 54 0.45 3.09 6.55
N LYS A 55 0.60 2.99 7.87
CA LYS A 55 1.13 4.08 8.68
C LYS A 55 2.55 4.47 8.27
N ALA A 56 3.44 3.49 8.09
CA ALA A 56 4.80 3.75 7.65
C ALA A 56 4.85 4.44 6.27
N LEU A 57 3.96 4.03 5.35
CA LEU A 57 3.82 4.68 4.05
C LEU A 57 3.35 6.14 4.19
N MET A 58 2.36 6.41 5.03
CA MET A 58 1.88 7.78 5.29
C MET A 58 2.99 8.66 5.88
N ASP A 59 3.70 8.18 6.89
CA ASP A 59 4.81 8.91 7.53
C ASP A 59 5.92 9.25 6.52
N PHE A 60 6.25 8.30 5.63
CA PHE A 60 7.19 8.52 4.54
C PHE A 60 6.71 9.61 3.57
N MET A 61 5.44 9.55 3.14
CA MET A 61 4.86 10.53 2.23
C MET A 61 4.83 11.93 2.84
N ASP A 62 4.49 12.05 4.13
CA ASP A 62 4.52 13.33 4.83
C ASP A 62 5.94 13.86 5.02
N GLY A 63 6.95 12.99 5.16
CA GLY A 63 8.35 13.36 5.06
C GLY A 63 8.71 13.98 3.70
N LYS A 64 8.23 13.40 2.60
CA LYS A 64 8.44 13.93 1.25
C LYS A 64 7.71 15.25 1.03
N ARG A 65 6.48 15.40 1.53
CA ARG A 65 5.73 16.67 1.49
C ARG A 65 6.44 17.79 2.24
N ARG A 66 6.99 17.51 3.43
CA ARG A 66 7.78 18.49 4.19
C ARG A 66 9.05 18.92 3.45
N SER A 67 9.70 17.98 2.76
CA SER A 67 10.91 18.25 1.97
C SER A 67 10.61 19.07 0.71
N PHE A 68 9.44 18.89 0.11
CA PHE A 68 8.99 19.65 -1.06
C PHE A 68 7.51 20.06 -0.92
N PRO A 69 7.23 21.26 -0.40
CA PRO A 69 5.87 21.69 -0.04
C PRO A 69 4.86 21.70 -1.21
N ARG A 70 5.30 21.70 -2.47
CA ARG A 70 4.35 21.62 -3.60
C ARG A 70 3.63 20.26 -3.67
N PHE A 71 4.16 19.22 -3.03
CA PHE A 71 3.47 17.93 -2.93
C PHE A 71 2.22 17.95 -2.05
N TYR A 72 1.95 19.04 -1.31
CA TYR A 72 0.66 19.22 -0.64
C TYR A 72 -0.49 19.48 -1.62
N PHE A 73 -0.20 19.92 -2.86
CA PHE A 73 -1.22 20.22 -3.88
C PHE A 73 -1.62 19.03 -4.76
N VAL A 74 -0.96 17.89 -4.59
CA VAL A 74 -1.28 16.65 -5.32
C VAL A 74 -1.95 15.63 -4.40
N SER A 75 -2.81 14.79 -4.98
CA SER A 75 -3.45 13.70 -4.24
C SER A 75 -2.42 12.69 -3.73
N THR A 76 -2.75 11.92 -2.70
CA THR A 76 -1.89 10.84 -2.19
C THR A 76 -1.55 9.83 -3.29
N THR A 77 -2.52 9.46 -4.13
CA THR A 77 -2.29 8.55 -5.26
C THR A 77 -1.33 9.12 -6.29
N ASP A 78 -1.48 10.40 -6.66
CA ASP A 78 -0.55 11.07 -7.58
C ASP A 78 0.86 11.16 -6.98
N LEU A 79 0.97 11.49 -5.68
CA LEU A 79 2.26 11.55 -5.00
C LEU A 79 2.95 10.18 -4.97
N LEU A 80 2.21 9.10 -4.72
CA LEU A 80 2.76 7.74 -4.80
C LEU A 80 3.25 7.41 -6.21
N ASP A 81 2.52 7.80 -7.25
CA ASP A 81 2.93 7.54 -8.64
C ASP A 81 4.19 8.33 -9.02
N ILE A 82 4.29 9.59 -8.60
CA ILE A 82 5.49 10.44 -8.76
C ILE A 82 6.69 9.79 -8.07
N LEU A 83 6.54 9.38 -6.80
CA LEU A 83 7.63 8.80 -6.02
C LEU A 83 8.04 7.42 -6.55
N SER A 84 7.09 6.63 -7.03
CA SER A 84 7.35 5.31 -7.63
C SER A 84 8.06 5.40 -8.97
N ASN A 85 7.81 6.47 -9.73
CA ASN A 85 8.42 6.72 -11.04
C ASN A 85 9.48 7.83 -11.02
N GLY A 86 10.06 8.18 -9.87
CA GLY A 86 10.99 9.31 -9.73
C GLY A 86 12.22 9.25 -10.66
N ASN A 87 12.60 8.06 -11.14
CA ASN A 87 13.70 7.87 -12.10
C ASN A 87 13.28 7.97 -13.57
N ASN A 88 11.98 8.15 -13.86
CA ASN A 88 11.41 8.23 -15.20
C ASN A 88 10.80 9.62 -15.44
N PRO A 89 11.59 10.58 -16.00
CA PRO A 89 11.15 11.96 -16.17
C PRO A 89 9.83 12.07 -16.94
N SER A 90 9.63 11.29 -18.01
CA SER A 90 8.42 11.32 -18.83
C SER A 90 7.13 11.06 -18.05
N LYS A 91 7.18 10.17 -17.05
CA LYS A 91 6.01 9.84 -16.21
C LYS A 91 5.78 10.90 -15.13
N VAL A 92 6.86 11.44 -14.56
CA VAL A 92 6.76 12.54 -13.59
C VAL A 92 6.20 13.81 -14.24
N MET A 93 6.58 14.09 -15.48
CA MET A 93 6.12 15.26 -16.23
C MET A 93 4.59 15.32 -16.39
N THR A 94 3.90 14.18 -16.43
CA THR A 94 2.43 14.12 -16.49
C THR A 94 1.77 14.78 -15.27
N HIS A 95 2.47 14.81 -14.13
CA HIS A 95 1.97 15.40 -12.89
C HIS A 95 2.40 16.86 -12.70
N MET A 96 3.34 17.37 -13.50
CA MET A 96 3.85 18.74 -13.36
C MET A 96 2.77 19.83 -13.45
N PRO A 97 1.76 19.75 -14.34
CA PRO A 97 0.67 20.74 -14.36
C PRO A 97 -0.16 20.78 -13.08
N LYS A 98 -0.20 19.68 -12.30
CA LYS A 98 -0.88 19.63 -11.00
C LYS A 98 -0.04 20.23 -9.87
N ILE A 99 1.29 20.19 -10.01
CA ILE A 99 2.26 20.66 -9.00
C ILE A 99 2.58 22.16 -9.19
N PHE A 100 2.53 22.64 -10.44
CA PHE A 100 2.83 24.01 -10.83
C PHE A 100 1.60 24.59 -11.52
N GLN A 101 0.81 25.39 -10.79
CA GLN A 101 -0.18 26.26 -11.43
C GLN A 101 0.58 27.33 -12.24
N ALA A 102 0.19 27.50 -13.50
CA ALA A 102 0.71 28.52 -14.41
C ALA A 102 0.13 29.90 -14.09
#